data_AF-A0A2N2ZH44-F1
#
_entry.id   AF-A0A2N2ZH44-F1
#
_cell.length_a   1.000
_cell.length_b   1.000
_cell.length_c   1.000
_cell.angle_alpha   90.00
_cell.angle_beta   90.00
_cell.angle_gamma   90.00
#
_symmetry.space_group_name_H-M   'P 1'
#
loop_
_entity.id
_entity.type
_entity.pdbx_description
1 polymer ?
#
loop_
_entity_poly.entity_id
_entity_poly.type
_entity_poly.pdbx_seq_one_letter_code
_entity_poly.pdbx_strand_id
1 'polypeptide(L)'
;MRNLLNIAIALLLFNYSYSQDSRVITTGVPFLLIAPDARAAGLGDQGAATSPDAYSQFWNPSKYAFASAKQGFTVSYTPYLSDLVNDIFLGSASYFNRINER
;
A
#
# COMPACT_ATOMS: atom_id res chain seq x y z
N MET A 1 -1.72 -48.74 -6.15
CA MET A 1 -1.42 -47.43 -6.76
C MET A 1 -2.66 -46.53 -6.92
N ARG A 2 -3.77 -47.02 -7.50
CA ARG A 2 -5.02 -46.23 -7.68
C ARG A 2 -5.58 -45.64 -6.37
N ASN A 3 -5.48 -46.36 -5.26
CA ASN A 3 -5.97 -45.89 -3.96
C ASN A 3 -5.10 -44.79 -3.33
N LEU A 4 -3.79 -44.77 -3.62
CA LEU A 4 -2.91 -43.68 -3.16
C LEU A 4 -3.17 -42.37 -3.91
N LEU A 5 -3.46 -42.46 -5.21
CA LEU A 5 -3.78 -41.30 -6.04
C LEU A 5 -5.05 -40.60 -5.55
N ASN A 6 -6.08 -41.37 -5.19
CA ASN A 6 -7.34 -40.85 -4.68
C ASN A 6 -7.16 -40.13 -3.32
N ILE A 7 -6.27 -40.65 -2.46
CA ILE A 7 -5.96 -40.02 -1.17
C ILE A 7 -5.21 -38.70 -1.38
N ALA A 8 -4.24 -38.65 -2.30
CA ALA A 8 -3.51 -37.43 -2.61
C ALA A 8 -4.40 -36.32 -3.20
N ILE A 9 -5.36 -36.68 -4.06
CA ILE A 9 -6.36 -35.75 -4.61
C ILE A 9 -7.28 -35.24 -3.51
N ALA A 10 -7.75 -36.11 -2.61
CA ALA A 10 -8.59 -35.70 -1.49
C ALA A 10 -7.87 -34.72 -0.54
N LEU A 11 -6.58 -34.94 -0.26
CA LEU A 11 -5.75 -34.03 0.53
C LEU A 11 -5.56 -32.67 -0.15
N LEU A 12 -5.33 -32.62 -1.46
CA LEU A 12 -5.22 -31.37 -2.23
C LEU A 12 -6.53 -30.58 -2.20
N LEU A 13 -7.69 -31.24 -2.35
CA LEU A 13 -9.00 -30.60 -2.29
C LEU A 13 -9.39 -30.13 -0.88
N PHE A 14 -8.93 -30.82 0.17
CA PHE A 14 -9.20 -30.42 1.55
C PHE A 14 -8.57 -29.07 1.92
N ASN A 15 -7.43 -28.73 1.31
CA ASN A 15 -6.75 -27.45 1.54
C ASN A 15 -7.45 -26.25 0.88
N TYR A 16 -8.32 -26.46 -0.13
CA TYR A 16 -9.12 -25.39 -0.73
C TYR A 16 -10.34 -24.99 0.12
N SER A 17 -10.71 -25.79 1.12
CA SER A 17 -11.93 -25.60 1.92
C SER A 17 -11.73 -24.78 3.20
N TYR A 18 -10.50 -24.33 3.51
CA TYR A 18 -10.26 -23.35 4.57
C TYR A 18 -10.72 -21.97 4.06
N SER A 19 -12.03 -21.76 4.17
CA SER A 19 -12.75 -20.56 3.79
C SER A 19 -12.15 -19.33 4.48
N GLN A 20 -11.90 -18.31 3.67
CA GLN A 20 -11.50 -16.99 4.13
C GLN A 20 -12.62 -16.40 5.01
N ASP A 21 -12.28 -16.05 6.24
CA ASP A 21 -13.14 -15.24 7.10
C ASP A 21 -13.47 -13.93 6.38
N SER A 22 -14.72 -13.77 5.95
CA SER A 22 -15.18 -12.63 5.14
C SER A 22 -15.50 -11.38 5.96
N ARG A 23 -15.21 -11.40 7.27
CA ARG A 23 -15.38 -10.24 8.13
C ARG A 23 -14.35 -9.18 7.77
N VAL A 24 -14.82 -8.11 7.13
CA VAL A 24 -14.05 -6.89 6.93
C VAL A 24 -13.65 -6.31 8.28
N ILE A 25 -12.36 -5.98 8.42
CA ILE A 25 -11.85 -5.28 9.60
C ILE A 25 -12.25 -3.82 9.50
N THR A 26 -13.05 -3.35 10.45
CA THR A 26 -13.38 -1.92 10.57
C THR A 26 -12.18 -1.19 11.17
N THR A 27 -11.52 -0.37 10.35
CA THR A 27 -10.50 0.57 10.84
C THR A 27 -11.16 1.88 11.23
N GLY A 28 -10.64 2.55 12.27
CA GLY A 28 -11.20 3.84 12.70
C GLY A 28 -10.99 4.97 11.70
N VAL A 29 -9.98 4.84 10.83
CA VAL A 29 -9.54 5.92 9.92
C VAL A 29 -9.19 5.32 8.55
N PRO A 30 -10.19 4.92 7.73
CA PRO A 30 -9.96 4.18 6.50
C PRO A 30 -9.23 4.99 5.43
N PHE A 31 -9.31 6.32 5.45
CA PHE A 31 -8.64 7.17 4.46
C PHE A 31 -7.10 7.15 4.57
N LEU A 32 -6.54 6.71 5.70
CA LEU A 32 -5.09 6.52 5.85
C LEU A 32 -4.55 5.34 5.02
N LEU A 33 -5.44 4.50 4.49
CA LEU A 33 -5.07 3.40 3.61
C LEU A 33 -4.97 3.83 2.14
N ILE A 34 -5.43 5.04 1.80
CA ILE A 34 -5.44 5.54 0.43
C ILE A 34 -4.07 6.15 0.13
N ALA A 35 -3.41 5.65 -0.91
CA ALA A 35 -2.14 6.16 -1.38
C ALA A 35 -2.23 7.66 -1.74
N PRO A 36 -1.39 8.52 -1.14
CA PRO A 36 -1.38 9.94 -1.45
C PRO A 36 -0.63 10.26 -2.74
N ASP A 37 0.06 9.31 -3.37
CA ASP A 37 0.98 9.57 -4.47
C ASP A 37 0.67 8.77 -5.72
N ALA A 38 0.85 9.40 -6.89
CA ALA A 38 0.58 8.76 -8.17
C ALA A 38 1.53 7.60 -8.49
N ARG A 39 2.76 7.63 -7.95
CA ARG A 39 3.79 6.63 -8.24
C ARG A 39 3.47 5.29 -7.60
N ALA A 40 3.32 5.25 -6.28
CA ALA A 40 3.01 4.02 -5.57
C ALA A 40 1.59 3.53 -5.87
N ALA A 41 0.62 4.45 -6.02
CA ALA A 41 -0.72 4.10 -6.47
C ALA A 41 -0.70 3.42 -7.86
N GLY A 42 0.06 3.97 -8.82
CA GLY A 42 0.25 3.37 -10.14
C GLY A 42 0.99 2.03 -10.14
N LEU A 43 1.73 1.73 -9.07
CA LEU A 43 2.39 0.44 -8.83
C LEU A 43 1.51 -0.55 -8.06
N GLY A 44 0.22 -0.24 -7.85
CA GLY A 44 -0.70 -1.08 -7.10
C GLY A 44 -0.49 -0.99 -5.59
N ASP A 45 -0.41 0.24 -5.07
CA ASP A 45 -0.20 0.55 -3.65
C ASP A 45 1.10 -0.05 -3.10
N GLN A 46 2.16 0.05 -3.91
CA GLN A 46 3.50 -0.42 -3.57
C GLN A 46 4.48 0.73 -3.39
N GLY A 47 4.76 1.10 -2.13
CA GLY A 47 5.77 2.12 -1.82
C GLY A 47 6.79 1.76 -0.74
N ALA A 48 6.66 0.60 -0.08
CA ALA A 48 7.51 0.24 1.06
C ALA A 48 8.97 -0.03 0.68
N ALA A 49 9.21 -0.65 -0.47
CA ALA A 49 10.52 -1.06 -0.99
C ALA A 49 10.88 -0.39 -2.32
N THR A 50 10.29 0.77 -2.61
CA THR A 50 10.65 1.58 -3.79
C THR A 50 11.85 2.48 -3.48
N SER A 51 12.44 3.07 -4.53
CA SER A 51 13.48 4.10 -4.32
C SER A 51 12.95 5.27 -3.48
N PRO A 52 13.81 5.93 -2.68
CA PRO A 52 13.41 7.07 -1.86
C PRO A 52 12.83 8.22 -2.69
N ASP A 53 11.73 8.78 -2.20
CA ASP A 53 11.03 9.94 -2.75
C ASP A 53 10.35 10.73 -1.63
N ALA A 54 9.83 11.91 -1.92
CA ALA A 54 9.17 12.76 -0.92
C ALA A 54 7.83 12.16 -0.40
N TYR A 55 7.30 11.12 -1.04
CA TYR A 55 6.13 10.37 -0.55
C TYR A 55 6.49 9.23 0.40
N SER A 56 7.78 9.02 0.68
CA SER A 56 8.25 8.00 1.61
C SER A 56 7.70 8.17 3.01
N GLN A 57 7.24 9.37 3.40
CA GLN A 57 6.58 9.60 4.69
C GLN A 57 5.36 8.70 4.92
N PHE A 58 4.59 8.42 3.87
CA PHE A 58 3.39 7.58 3.94
C PHE A 58 3.75 6.09 3.94
N TRP A 59 4.72 5.70 3.10
CA TRP A 59 5.02 4.28 2.85
C TRP A 59 6.09 3.69 3.75
N ASN A 60 7.24 4.37 3.86
CA ASN A 60 8.40 3.91 4.62
C ASN A 60 9.35 5.10 4.86
N PRO A 61 9.26 5.80 6.01
CA PRO A 61 10.11 6.94 6.32
C PRO A 61 11.60 6.61 6.37
N SER A 62 11.98 5.35 6.61
CA SER A 62 13.39 4.94 6.66
C SER A 62 14.11 5.11 5.31
N LYS A 63 13.35 5.14 4.20
CA LYS A 63 13.89 5.41 2.87
C LYS A 63 14.59 6.77 2.78
N TYR A 64 14.22 7.76 3.62
CA TYR A 64 14.84 9.08 3.59
C TYR A 64 16.34 9.08 3.92
N ALA A 65 16.83 8.10 4.68
CA ALA A 65 18.27 7.96 4.92
C ALA A 65 19.05 7.70 3.61
N PHE A 66 18.43 7.00 2.67
CA PHE A 66 19.00 6.62 1.38
C PHE A 66 18.66 7.61 0.24
N ALA A 67 17.95 8.70 0.54
CA ALA A 67 17.55 9.67 -0.48
C ALA A 67 18.76 10.35 -1.10
N SER A 68 18.87 10.37 -2.42
CA SER A 68 19.98 11.06 -3.11
C SER A 68 19.92 12.58 -2.94
N ALA A 69 18.71 13.14 -2.85
CA ALA A 69 18.48 14.55 -2.60
C ALA A 69 18.54 14.87 -1.09
N LYS A 70 19.15 16.01 -0.73
CA LYS A 70 19.17 16.50 0.66
C LYS A 70 17.79 16.89 1.16
N GLN A 71 16.95 17.46 0.30
CA GLN A 71 15.62 17.93 0.65
C GLN A 71 14.65 17.60 -0.48
N GLY A 72 13.38 17.47 -0.12
CA GLY A 72 12.31 17.33 -1.11
C GLY A 72 10.95 17.68 -0.50
N PHE A 73 10.06 18.13 -1.37
CA PHE A 73 8.70 18.51 -1.02
C PHE A 73 7.74 17.97 -2.08
N THR A 74 6.56 17.53 -1.65
CA THR A 74 5.49 17.07 -2.53
C THR A 74 4.13 17.56 -2.06
N VAL A 75 3.24 17.75 -3.02
CA VAL A 75 1.82 18.01 -2.82
C VAL A 75 1.05 17.15 -3.79
N SER A 76 -0.05 16.57 -3.34
CA SER A 76 -0.96 15.79 -4.17
C SER A 76 -2.41 16.09 -3.85
N TYR A 77 -3.24 15.84 -4.84
CA TYR A 77 -4.68 16.01 -4.80
C TYR A 77 -5.33 14.81 -5.48
N THR A 78 -6.14 14.07 -4.72
CA THR A 78 -6.86 12.90 -5.19
C THR A 78 -8.36 13.15 -5.01
N PRO A 79 -9.13 13.34 -6.10
CA PRO A 79 -10.59 13.34 -6.03
C PRO A 79 -11.08 12.00 -5.46
N TYR A 80 -11.98 12.02 -4.49
CA TYR A 80 -12.46 10.79 -3.84
C TYR A 80 -13.97 10.70 -3.92
N LEU A 81 -14.45 9.55 -4.38
CA LEU A 81 -15.88 9.30 -4.60
C LEU A 81 -16.52 10.31 -5.58
N SER A 82 -15.80 10.68 -6.65
CA SER A 82 -16.26 11.67 -7.64
C SER A 82 -17.63 11.36 -8.25
N ASP A 83 -17.99 10.08 -8.34
CA ASP A 83 -19.29 9.64 -8.86
C ASP A 83 -20.45 9.81 -7.85
N LEU A 84 -20.13 9.91 -6.56
CA LEU A 84 -21.11 10.01 -5.49
C LEU A 84 -21.25 11.46 -5.01
N VAL A 85 -20.13 12.16 -4.80
CA VAL A 85 -20.10 13.54 -4.31
C VAL A 85 -18.88 14.29 -4.88
N ASN A 86 -19.08 15.54 -5.30
CA ASN A 86 -18.05 16.35 -5.97
C ASN A 86 -17.15 17.17 -5.04
N ASP A 87 -17.40 17.16 -3.73
CA ASP A 87 -16.76 18.04 -2.75
C ASP A 87 -15.80 17.32 -1.79
N ILE A 88 -15.57 16.02 -2.00
CA ILE A 88 -14.66 15.21 -1.19
C ILE A 88 -13.37 14.96 -1.97
N PHE A 89 -12.24 15.27 -1.34
CA PHE A 89 -10.92 14.99 -1.88
C PHE A 89 -9.95 14.63 -0.76
N LEU A 90 -8.87 13.95 -1.14
CA LEU A 90 -7.70 13.73 -0.29
C LEU A 90 -6.57 14.62 -0.77
N GLY A 91 -6.09 15.48 0.12
CA GLY A 91 -4.88 16.27 -0.08
C GLY A 91 -3.75 15.71 0.76
N SER A 92 -2.55 15.61 0.17
CA SER A 92 -1.34 15.28 0.93
C SER A 92 -0.25 16.30 0.64
N ALA A 93 0.51 16.65 1.67
CA ALA A 93 1.72 17.43 1.55
C ALA A 93 2.79 16.83 2.45
N SER A 94 4.00 16.70 1.93
CA SER A 94 5.12 16.16 2.68
C SER A 94 6.40 16.90 2.34
N TYR A 95 7.23 17.07 3.35
CA TYR A 95 8.56 17.65 3.26
C TYR A 95 9.54 16.73 3.99
N PHE A 96 10.71 16.51 3.40
CA PHE A 96 11.79 15.82 4.07
C PHE A 96 13.10 16.60 3.91
N ASN A 97 13.96 16.44 4.91
CA ASN A 97 15.32 16.96 4.92
C ASN A 97 16.25 15.89 5.50
N ARG A 98 17.12 15.35 4.65
CA ARG A 98 18.17 14.42 5.04
C ARG A 98 19.33 15.21 5.66
N ILE A 99 19.53 15.00 6.96
CA ILE A 99 20.44 15.82 7.78
C ILE A 99 21.92 15.49 7.51
N ASN A 100 22.26 14.22 7.28
CA ASN A 100 23.62 13.79 6.96
C ASN A 100 23.64 12.76 5.80
N GLU A 101 24.83 12.37 5.36
CA GLU A 101 25.05 11.31 4.36
C GLU A 101 25.56 9.98 4.97
N ARG A 102 25.66 9.89 6.29
CA ARG A 102 26.22 8.76 7.04
C ARG A 102 25.15 7.87 7.64
#